data_AF-A0A7X6YLG4-F1
#
_entry.id   AF-A0A7X6YLG4-F1
#
_cell.length_a   1.000
_cell.length_b   1.000
_cell.length_c   1.000
_cell.angle_alpha   90.00
_cell.angle_beta   90.00
_cell.angle_gamma   90.00
#
_symmetry.space_group_name_H-M   'P 1'
#
loop_
_entity.id
_entity.type
_entity.pdbx_description
1 polymer ?
#
loop_
_entity_poly.entity_id
_entity_poly.type
_entity_poly.pdbx_seq_one_letter_code
_entity_poly.pdbx_strand_id
1 'polypeptide(L)'
;MNSDNWVAQNLQNALNTWNDKLGEIWNLITQSPAQFKGGNIWNVILNIHGALQAIGLALLVLFFVVGVVKTCGSFVEAKKPEHALKLFIRFAIAKAVVTYGLQLMLAIFDIIQGVISTIMTSAGFGSASSMTLPNELIKAIESCGFFESIPLWAVTLIGGLFITVLSFILIMTVYGRFFKLYLYTAIAPIPLST
;
A
#
# COMPACT_ATOMS: atom_id res chain seq x y z
N MET A 1 -37.67 2.40 -12.05
CA MET A 1 -38.14 2.25 -13.45
C MET A 1 -36.92 1.83 -14.24
N ASN A 2 -36.84 0.56 -14.64
CA ASN A 2 -35.76 0.10 -15.52
C ASN A 2 -36.05 0.68 -16.89
N SER A 3 -35.13 1.49 -17.41
CA SER A 3 -35.23 1.98 -18.79
C SER A 3 -35.12 0.79 -19.74
N ASP A 4 -36.09 0.62 -20.64
CA ASP A 4 -36.04 -0.39 -21.72
C ASP A 4 -34.98 -0.04 -22.78
N ASN A 5 -34.27 1.08 -22.58
CA ASN A 5 -33.18 1.51 -23.43
C ASN A 5 -31.86 0.83 -23.04
N TRP A 6 -31.49 -0.16 -23.84
CA TRP A 6 -30.21 -0.88 -23.85
C TRP A 6 -28.95 0.01 -23.77
N VAL A 7 -28.95 1.24 -24.30
CA VAL A 7 -27.85 2.21 -24.15
C VAL A 7 -27.74 2.67 -22.69
N ALA A 8 -28.87 3.05 -22.09
CA ALA A 8 -28.92 3.48 -20.69
C ALA A 8 -28.55 2.33 -19.75
N GLN A 9 -28.99 1.11 -20.04
CA GLN A 9 -28.60 -0.09 -19.31
C GLN A 9 -27.08 -0.34 -19.38
N ASN A 10 -26.48 -0.22 -20.57
CA ASN A 10 -25.05 -0.43 -20.74
C ASN A 10 -24.22 0.61 -19.96
N LEU A 11 -24.62 1.88 -20.00
CA LEU A 11 -23.99 2.93 -19.20
C LEU A 11 -24.14 2.67 -17.70
N GLN A 12 -25.34 2.29 -17.25
CA GLN A 12 -25.57 1.96 -15.84
C GLN A 12 -24.70 0.79 -15.40
N ASN A 13 -24.55 -0.25 -16.22
CA ASN A 13 -23.69 -1.40 -15.95
C ASN A 13 -22.21 -0.99 -15.85
N ALA A 14 -21.74 -0.13 -16.76
CA ALA A 14 -20.38 0.38 -16.72
C ALA A 14 -20.10 1.22 -15.46
N LEU A 15 -21.05 2.08 -15.07
CA LEU A 15 -20.96 2.87 -13.84
C LEU A 15 -21.02 2.02 -12.57
N ASN A 16 -21.87 0.99 -12.55
CA ASN A 16 -21.92 0.03 -11.45
C ASN A 16 -20.59 -0.70 -11.30
N THR A 17 -20.02 -1.18 -12.42
CA THR A 17 -18.69 -1.82 -12.43
C THR A 17 -17.63 -0.89 -11.88
N TRP A 18 -17.64 0.38 -12.28
CA TRP A 18 -16.72 1.39 -11.76
C TRP A 18 -16.88 1.60 -10.25
N ASN A 19 -18.11 1.75 -9.76
CA ASN A 19 -18.40 1.94 -8.34
C ASN A 19 -17.93 0.73 -7.50
N ASP A 20 -18.22 -0.48 -7.96
CA ASP A 20 -17.80 -1.71 -7.29
C ASP A 20 -16.28 -1.80 -7.21
N LYS A 21 -15.58 -1.50 -8.31
CA LYS A 21 -14.12 -1.54 -8.38
C LYS A 21 -13.48 -0.43 -7.55
N LEU A 22 -14.06 0.78 -7.52
CA LEU A 22 -13.60 1.84 -6.63
C LEU A 22 -13.78 1.46 -5.16
N GLY A 23 -14.90 0.84 -4.78
CA GLY A 23 -15.13 0.32 -3.44
C GLY A 23 -14.12 -0.76 -3.06
N GLU A 24 -13.83 -1.69 -3.98
CA GLU A 24 -12.80 -2.72 -3.79
C GLU A 24 -11.41 -2.08 -3.59
N ILE A 25 -11.00 -1.17 -4.50
CA ILE A 25 -9.72 -0.47 -4.41
C ILE A 25 -9.63 0.29 -3.09
N TRP A 26 -10.70 0.96 -2.68
CA TRP A 26 -10.77 1.71 -1.43
C TRP A 26 -10.49 0.83 -0.22
N ASN A 27 -11.14 -0.33 -0.14
CA ASN A 27 -10.90 -1.30 0.91
C ASN A 27 -9.46 -1.81 0.87
N LEU A 28 -8.90 -2.05 -0.32
CA LEU A 28 -7.52 -2.53 -0.46
C LEU A 28 -6.48 -1.49 -0.01
N ILE A 29 -6.64 -0.20 -0.36
CA ILE A 29 -5.67 0.84 0.02
C ILE A 29 -5.72 1.20 1.50
N THR A 30 -6.86 0.99 2.17
CA THR A 30 -7.04 1.27 3.59
C THR A 30 -6.70 0.08 4.49
N GLN A 31 -6.59 -1.13 3.93
CA GLN A 31 -6.23 -2.33 4.67
C GLN A 31 -4.76 -2.34 5.10
N SER A 32 -4.50 -2.86 6.30
CA SER A 32 -3.12 -3.06 6.79
C SER A 32 -2.39 -4.14 5.98
N PRO A 33 -1.09 -3.96 5.68
CA PRO A 33 -0.26 -5.00 5.06
C PRO A 33 -0.30 -6.33 5.82
N ALA A 34 -0.53 -6.31 7.14
CA ALA A 34 -0.62 -7.52 7.95
C ALA A 34 -1.91 -8.33 7.70
N GLN A 35 -2.99 -7.67 7.29
CA GLN A 35 -4.30 -8.28 7.06
C GLN A 35 -4.61 -8.55 5.59
N PHE A 36 -3.81 -7.98 4.69
CA PHE A 36 -3.98 -8.17 3.25
C PHE A 36 -4.04 -9.65 2.86
N LYS A 37 -5.08 -10.02 2.09
CA LYS A 37 -5.36 -11.40 1.66
C LYS A 37 -5.33 -12.43 2.81
N GLY A 38 -5.78 -12.03 4.00
CA GLY A 38 -5.84 -12.92 5.18
C GLY A 38 -4.50 -13.13 5.88
N GLY A 39 -3.47 -12.35 5.57
CA GLY A 39 -2.19 -12.35 6.31
C GLY A 39 -1.20 -13.45 5.92
N ASN A 40 -1.56 -14.35 4.99
CA ASN A 40 -0.65 -15.41 4.55
C ASN A 40 0.63 -14.86 3.91
N ILE A 41 0.50 -13.85 3.03
CA ILE A 41 1.64 -13.20 2.39
C ILE A 41 2.51 -12.52 3.46
N TRP A 42 1.87 -11.85 4.42
CA TRP A 42 2.57 -11.21 5.53
C TRP A 42 3.39 -12.19 6.36
N ASN A 43 2.84 -13.37 6.68
CA ASN A 43 3.56 -14.40 7.44
C ASN A 43 4.82 -14.88 6.71
N VAL A 44 4.77 -15.03 5.39
CA VAL A 44 5.95 -15.35 4.59
C VAL A 44 7.00 -14.24 4.70
N ILE A 45 6.57 -12.98 4.64
CA ILE A 45 7.45 -11.81 4.79
C ILE A 45 8.06 -11.74 6.19
N LEU A 46 7.30 -12.04 7.24
CA LEU A 46 7.81 -12.11 8.62
C LEU A 46 8.89 -13.18 8.78
N ASN A 47 8.72 -14.35 8.15
CA ASN A 47 9.71 -15.41 8.18
C ASN A 47 11.03 -14.98 7.49
N ILE A 48 10.93 -14.35 6.32
CA ILE A 48 12.09 -13.83 5.61
C ILE A 48 12.76 -12.70 6.41
N HIS A 49 11.97 -11.76 6.92
CA HIS A 49 12.45 -10.67 7.76
C HIS A 49 13.18 -11.20 8.99
N GLY A 50 12.63 -12.19 9.69
CA GLY A 50 13.25 -12.79 10.87
C GLY A 50 14.61 -13.44 10.56
N ALA A 51 14.69 -14.19 9.45
CA ALA A 51 15.97 -14.76 9.00
C ALA A 51 16.99 -13.66 8.65
N LEU A 52 16.58 -12.63 7.92
CA LEU A 52 17.45 -11.50 7.57
C LEU A 52 17.82 -10.62 8.77
N GLN A 53 16.95 -10.55 9.79
CA GLN A 53 17.20 -9.85 11.04
C GLN A 53 18.29 -10.54 11.84
N ALA A 54 18.28 -11.88 11.92
CA ALA A 54 19.38 -12.62 12.54
C ALA A 54 20.71 -12.35 11.84
N ILE A 55 20.73 -12.34 10.51
CA ILE A 55 21.92 -12.02 9.71
C ILE A 55 22.36 -10.57 9.93
N GLY A 56 21.43 -9.61 9.92
CA GLY A 56 21.70 -8.20 10.16
C GLY A 56 22.28 -7.95 11.56
N LEU A 57 21.76 -8.62 12.59
CA LEU A 57 22.34 -8.54 13.94
C LEU A 57 23.74 -9.13 14.02
N ALA A 58 24.01 -10.24 13.33
CA ALA A 58 25.35 -10.82 13.27
C ALA A 58 26.35 -9.88 12.56
N LEU A 59 25.94 -9.27 11.44
CA LEU A 59 26.74 -8.26 10.73
C LEU A 59 26.98 -7.02 11.60
N LEU A 60 25.96 -6.55 12.32
CA LEU A 60 26.06 -5.42 13.23
C LEU A 60 27.13 -5.66 14.31
N VAL A 61 27.13 -6.85 14.93
CA VAL A 61 28.14 -7.23 15.93
C VAL A 61 29.53 -7.30 15.29
N LEU A 62 29.64 -7.86 14.09
CA LEU A 62 30.90 -7.93 13.36
C LEU A 62 31.47 -6.55 13.03
N PHE A 63 30.65 -5.63 12.50
CA PHE A 63 31.05 -4.25 12.23
C PHE A 63 31.39 -3.46 13.49
N PHE A 64 30.68 -3.72 14.59
CA PHE A 64 31.03 -3.16 15.89
C PHE A 64 32.43 -3.59 16.33
N VAL A 65 32.73 -4.90 16.30
CA VAL A 65 34.07 -5.42 16.67
C VAL A 65 35.16 -4.86 15.76
N VAL A 66 34.95 -4.84 14.45
CA VAL A 66 35.91 -4.25 13.49
C VAL A 66 36.10 -2.75 13.78
N GLY A 67 35.02 -2.03 14.10
CA GLY A 67 35.07 -0.63 14.50
C GLY A 67 35.89 -0.42 15.77
N VAL A 68 35.67 -1.24 16.80
CA VAL A 68 36.44 -1.21 18.04
C VAL A 68 37.93 -1.44 17.74
N VAL A 69 38.29 -2.47 16.95
CA VAL A 69 39.69 -2.78 16.62
C VAL A 69 40.36 -1.65 15.85
N LYS A 70 39.66 -1.03 14.90
CA LYS A 70 40.20 0.10 14.12
C LYS A 70 40.34 1.38 14.93
N THR A 71 39.40 1.68 15.81
CA THR A 71 39.39 2.92 16.62
C THR A 71 40.25 2.80 17.87
N CYS A 72 40.42 1.59 18.42
CA CYS A 72 41.14 1.32 19.66
C CYS A 72 42.41 0.48 19.40
N GLY A 73 43.17 0.78 18.35
CA GLY A 73 44.39 0.05 17.95
C GLY A 73 45.48 -0.06 19.04
N SER A 74 45.33 0.63 20.17
CA SER A 74 46.08 0.43 21.42
C SER A 74 45.15 0.43 22.63
N PHE A 75 45.39 -0.44 23.60
CA PHE A 75 44.67 -0.51 24.89
C PHE A 75 44.70 0.81 25.69
N VAL A 76 45.61 1.74 25.36
CA VAL A 76 45.71 3.06 25.98
C VAL A 76 44.64 4.03 25.47
N GLU A 77 44.21 3.91 24.21
CA GLU A 77 43.14 4.72 23.61
C GLU A 77 41.75 4.14 23.89
N ALA A 78 41.65 2.81 24.08
CA ALA A 78 40.44 2.16 24.59
C ALA A 78 40.04 2.67 26.00
N LYS A 79 40.98 3.23 26.77
CA LYS A 79 40.74 3.84 28.08
C LYS A 79 40.12 5.23 28.03
N LYS A 80 40.03 5.89 26.86
CA LYS A 80 39.24 7.12 26.74
C LYS A 80 37.76 6.74 26.67
N PRO A 81 36.98 6.92 27.75
CA PRO A 81 35.61 6.42 27.82
C PRO A 81 34.72 7.02 26.73
N GLU A 82 35.05 8.23 26.26
CA GLU A 82 34.31 8.95 25.22
C GLU A 82 34.22 8.21 23.89
N HIS A 83 35.30 7.59 23.41
CA HIS A 83 35.32 6.88 22.13
C HIS A 83 34.56 5.55 22.20
N ALA A 84 34.77 4.79 23.28
CA ALA A 84 34.07 3.54 23.52
C ALA A 84 32.55 3.78 23.71
N LEU A 85 32.18 4.80 24.48
CA LEU A 85 30.79 5.19 24.71
C LEU A 85 30.10 5.61 23.41
N LYS A 86 30.75 6.40 22.57
CA LYS A 86 30.19 6.82 21.27
C LYS A 86 29.94 5.62 20.34
N LEU A 87 30.87 4.67 20.30
CA LEU A 87 30.71 3.44 19.51
C LEU A 87 29.56 2.58 20.06
N PHE A 88 29.46 2.47 21.38
CA PHE A 88 28.42 1.69 22.06
C PHE A 88 27.03 2.30 21.87
N ILE A 89 26.89 3.62 21.96
CA ILE A 89 25.62 4.32 21.69
C ILE A 89 25.18 4.06 20.26
N ARG A 90 26.07 4.18 19.28
CA ARG A 90 25.75 3.90 17.86
C ARG A 90 25.29 2.45 17.68
N PHE A 91 25.99 1.49 18.30
CA PHE A 91 25.60 0.08 18.28
C PHE A 91 24.24 -0.16 18.93
N ALA A 92 23.99 0.42 20.11
CA ALA A 92 22.74 0.26 20.84
C ALA A 92 21.55 0.80 20.04
N ILE A 93 21.70 1.97 19.41
CA ILE A 93 20.69 2.55 18.51
C ILE A 93 20.46 1.65 17.31
N ALA A 94 21.51 1.22 16.61
CA ALA A 94 21.38 0.34 15.45
C ALA A 94 20.71 -1.00 15.82
N LYS A 95 21.10 -1.61 16.94
CA LYS A 95 20.48 -2.84 17.46
C LYS A 95 19.00 -2.62 17.77
N ALA A 96 18.64 -1.49 18.39
CA ALA A 96 17.25 -1.16 18.67
C ALA A 96 16.43 -1.00 17.38
N VAL A 97 16.98 -0.31 16.37
CA VAL A 97 16.32 -0.11 15.07
C VAL A 97 16.15 -1.42 14.30
N VAL A 98 17.16 -2.29 14.27
CA VAL A 98 17.04 -3.62 13.63
C VAL A 98 16.04 -4.51 14.37
N THR A 99 15.96 -4.41 15.70
CA THR A 99 15.07 -5.26 16.51
C THR A 99 13.61 -4.81 16.47
N TYR A 100 13.37 -3.49 16.54
CA TYR A 100 12.03 -2.91 16.68
C TYR A 100 11.54 -2.19 15.42
N GLY A 101 12.34 -2.11 14.36
CA GLY A 101 12.00 -1.36 13.15
C GLY A 101 10.72 -1.84 12.47
N LEU A 102 10.47 -3.15 12.47
CA LEU A 102 9.21 -3.72 11.97
C LEU A 102 8.01 -3.24 12.80
N GLN A 103 8.11 -3.29 14.14
CA GLN A 103 7.04 -2.84 15.03
C GLN A 103 6.80 -1.33 14.89
N LEU A 104 7.87 -0.54 14.75
CA LEU A 104 7.78 0.89 14.51
C LEU A 104 7.07 1.20 13.19
N MET A 105 7.39 0.47 12.12
CA MET A 105 6.69 0.62 10.84
C MET A 105 5.20 0.32 10.97
N LEU A 106 4.83 -0.78 11.62
CA LEU A 106 3.42 -1.12 11.85
C LEU A 106 2.69 -0.07 12.67
N ALA A 107 3.32 0.45 13.73
CA ALA A 107 2.74 1.52 14.54
C ALA A 107 2.51 2.81 13.71
N ILE A 108 3.42 3.15 12.80
CA ILE A 108 3.23 4.26 11.86
C ILE A 108 2.04 3.98 10.92
N PHE A 109 1.91 2.75 10.41
CA PHE A 109 0.76 2.36 9.58
C PHE A 109 -0.56 2.51 10.32
N ASP A 110 -0.63 2.08 11.56
CA ASP A 110 -1.84 2.20 12.39
C ASP A 110 -2.22 3.67 12.62
N ILE A 111 -1.25 4.53 12.89
CA ILE A 111 -1.48 5.98 13.04
C ILE A 111 -2.01 6.58 11.73
N ILE A 112 -1.38 6.26 10.60
CA ILE A 112 -1.79 6.76 9.28
C ILE A 112 -3.22 6.28 8.96
N GLN A 113 -3.55 5.03 9.27
CA GLN A 113 -4.91 4.50 9.08
C GLN A 113 -5.93 5.22 9.96
N GLY A 114 -5.59 5.53 11.21
CA GLY A 114 -6.43 6.35 12.09
C GLY A 114 -6.68 7.76 11.53
N VAL A 115 -5.65 8.38 10.96
CA VAL A 115 -5.76 9.69 10.27
C VAL A 115 -6.67 9.57 9.05
N ILE A 116 -6.49 8.54 8.21
CA ILE A 116 -7.34 8.29 7.04
C ILE A 116 -8.80 8.10 7.48
N SER A 117 -9.07 7.31 8.52
CA SER A 117 -10.42 7.11 9.06
C SER A 117 -11.06 8.42 9.55
N THR A 118 -10.27 9.28 10.19
CA THR A 118 -10.74 10.59 10.66
C THR A 118 -11.07 11.51 9.49
N ILE A 119 -10.21 11.56 8.48
CA ILE A 119 -10.44 12.33 7.25
C ILE A 119 -11.67 11.81 6.51
N MET A 120 -11.88 10.49 6.45
CA MET A 120 -13.06 9.89 5.82
C MET A 120 -14.36 10.36 6.49
N THR A 121 -14.37 10.37 7.83
CA THR A 121 -15.54 10.76 8.61
C THR A 121 -15.84 12.25 8.45
N SER A 122 -14.81 13.09 8.40
CA SER A 122 -14.96 14.55 8.31
C SER A 122 -15.23 15.07 6.89
N ALA A 123 -14.67 14.42 5.87
CA ALA A 123 -14.85 14.81 4.47
C ALA A 123 -16.14 14.27 3.82
N GLY A 124 -16.94 13.48 4.55
CA GLY A 124 -18.13 12.81 4.00
C GLY A 124 -17.82 11.77 2.92
N PHE A 125 -16.53 11.42 2.76
CA PHE A 125 -16.00 10.46 1.78
C PHE A 125 -16.06 9.00 2.26
N GLY A 126 -16.75 8.74 3.38
CA GLY A 126 -16.85 7.42 4.03
C GLY A 126 -17.49 6.30 3.19
N SER A 127 -17.99 6.62 2.00
CA SER A 127 -18.39 5.65 0.98
C SER A 127 -17.90 6.18 -0.36
N ALA A 128 -17.28 5.32 -1.17
CA ALA A 128 -16.93 5.64 -2.56
C ALA A 128 -18.14 6.32 -3.21
N SER A 129 -17.98 7.59 -3.62
CA SER A 129 -19.07 8.38 -4.20
C SER A 129 -19.67 7.59 -5.35
N SER A 130 -20.88 7.05 -5.16
CA SER A 130 -21.53 6.22 -6.15
C SER A 130 -21.83 7.09 -7.36
N MET A 131 -21.07 6.92 -8.43
CA MET A 131 -21.34 7.59 -9.69
C MET A 131 -22.62 6.99 -10.24
N THR A 132 -23.70 7.75 -10.18
CA THR A 132 -25.00 7.39 -10.75
C THR A 132 -25.22 8.15 -12.03
N LEU A 133 -25.97 7.57 -12.96
CA LEU A 133 -26.31 8.25 -14.20
C LEU A 133 -27.32 9.37 -13.88
N PRO A 134 -27.03 10.64 -14.20
CA PRO A 134 -27.97 11.73 -14.00
C PRO A 134 -29.27 11.49 -14.77
N ASN A 135 -30.41 11.80 -14.14
CA ASN A 135 -31.72 11.63 -14.76
C ASN A 135 -31.88 12.37 -16.09
N GLU A 136 -31.19 13.50 -16.28
CA GLU A 136 -31.19 14.24 -17.54
C GLU A 136 -30.51 13.48 -18.69
N LEU A 137 -29.46 12.69 -18.39
CA LEU A 137 -28.84 11.82 -19.39
C LEU A 137 -29.73 10.63 -19.74
N ILE A 138 -30.43 10.06 -18.76
CA ILE A 138 -31.39 8.97 -19.00
C ILE A 138 -32.49 9.44 -19.95
N LYS A 139 -33.11 10.60 -19.65
CA LYS A 139 -34.17 11.18 -20.49
C LYS A 139 -33.68 11.51 -21.90
N ALA A 140 -32.47 12.05 -22.04
CA ALA A 140 -31.89 12.33 -23.35
C ALA A 140 -31.70 11.05 -24.17
N ILE A 141 -31.19 9.98 -23.55
CA ILE A 141 -31.00 8.67 -24.19
C ILE A 141 -32.34 8.02 -24.55
N GLU A 142 -33.34 8.11 -23.67
CA GLU A 142 -34.70 7.60 -23.91
C GLU A 142 -35.43 8.37 -25.03
N SER A 143 -35.06 9.63 -25.27
CA SER A 143 -35.63 10.46 -26.35
C SER A 143 -34.99 10.22 -27.73
N CYS A 144 -33.90 9.47 -27.82
CA CYS A 144 -33.24 9.15 -29.09
C CYS A 144 -34.02 8.11 -29.92
N GLY A 145 -34.04 8.28 -31.24
CA GLY A 145 -34.65 7.31 -32.15
C GLY A 145 -33.88 5.98 -32.22
N PHE A 146 -34.52 4.91 -32.73
CA PHE A 146 -33.90 3.58 -32.82
C PHE A 146 -32.57 3.61 -33.61
N PHE A 147 -32.53 4.30 -34.75
CA PHE A 147 -31.33 4.39 -35.58
C PHE A 147 -30.22 5.26 -34.97
N GLU A 148 -30.57 6.29 -34.21
CA GLU A 148 -29.61 7.13 -33.47
C GLU A 148 -29.04 6.42 -32.24
N SER A 149 -29.79 5.48 -31.67
CA SER A 149 -29.37 4.67 -30.52
C SER A 149 -28.27 3.66 -30.89
N ILE A 150 -28.17 3.24 -32.16
CA ILE A 150 -27.17 2.24 -32.59
C ILE A 150 -25.72 2.76 -32.46
N PRO A 151 -25.36 3.93 -33.01
CA PRO A 151 -24.06 4.53 -32.77
C PRO A 151 -23.80 4.82 -31.29
N LEU A 152 -24.80 5.32 -30.56
CA LEU A 152 -24.70 5.62 -29.13
C LEU A 152 -24.34 4.38 -28.32
N TRP A 153 -25.02 3.26 -28.55
CA TRP A 153 -24.68 2.00 -27.89
C TRP A 153 -23.24 1.58 -28.15
N ALA A 154 -22.78 1.61 -29.40
CA ALA A 154 -21.43 1.21 -29.74
C ALA A 154 -20.39 2.04 -28.97
N VAL A 155 -20.60 3.36 -28.87
CA VAL A 155 -19.74 4.25 -28.07
C VAL A 155 -19.80 3.89 -26.58
N THR A 156 -20.99 3.63 -26.02
CA THR A 156 -21.12 3.23 -24.61
C THR A 156 -20.46 1.88 -24.31
N LEU A 157 -20.46 0.94 -25.26
CA LEU A 157 -19.80 -0.36 -25.12
C LEU A 157 -18.28 -0.19 -25.09
N ILE A 158 -17.74 0.63 -25.99
CA ILE A 158 -16.32 0.98 -25.98
C ILE A 158 -15.94 1.69 -24.67
N GLY A 159 -16.78 2.61 -24.20
CA GLY A 159 -16.60 3.29 -22.90
C GLY A 159 -16.61 2.31 -21.72
N GLY A 160 -17.52 1.34 -21.70
CA GLY A 160 -17.57 0.29 -20.67
C GLY A 160 -16.34 -0.62 -20.68
N LEU A 161 -15.84 -0.98 -21.87
CA LEU A 161 -14.59 -1.73 -22.02
C LEU A 161 -13.40 -0.91 -21.49
N PHE A 162 -13.35 0.39 -21.79
CA PHE A 162 -12.31 1.29 -21.30
C PHE A 162 -12.32 1.39 -19.76
N ILE A 163 -13.50 1.56 -19.14
CA ILE A 163 -13.67 1.56 -17.68
C ILE A 163 -13.16 0.24 -17.07
N THR A 164 -13.42 -0.89 -17.72
CA THR A 164 -12.95 -2.21 -17.28
C THR A 164 -11.42 -2.30 -17.31
N VAL A 165 -10.78 -1.85 -18.39
CA VAL A 165 -9.31 -1.83 -18.52
C VAL A 165 -8.69 -0.91 -17.47
N LEU A 166 -9.23 0.30 -17.28
CA LEU A 166 -8.74 1.22 -16.25
C LEU A 166 -8.85 0.62 -14.85
N SER A 167 -9.98 -0.03 -14.53
CA SER A 167 -10.18 -0.69 -13.24
C SER A 167 -9.10 -1.76 -12.99
N PHE A 168 -8.73 -2.52 -14.03
CA PHE A 168 -7.67 -3.51 -13.93
C PHE A 168 -6.30 -2.88 -13.66
N ILE A 169 -5.96 -1.80 -14.38
CA ILE A 169 -4.71 -1.06 -14.19
C ILE A 169 -4.61 -0.47 -12.77
N LEU A 170 -5.71 0.09 -12.25
CA LEU A 170 -5.76 0.66 -10.91
C LEU A 170 -5.52 -0.42 -9.85
N ILE A 171 -6.21 -1.55 -9.93
CA ILE A 171 -6.01 -2.68 -9.03
C ILE A 171 -4.56 -3.16 -9.11
N MET A 172 -4.03 -3.42 -10.30
CA MET A 172 -2.66 -3.89 -10.50
C MET A 172 -1.62 -2.92 -9.91
N THR A 173 -1.85 -1.61 -10.04
CA THR A 173 -0.99 -0.57 -9.47
C THR A 173 -0.98 -0.61 -7.94
N VAL A 174 -2.14 -0.76 -7.31
CA VAL A 174 -2.27 -0.88 -5.84
C VAL A 174 -1.55 -2.12 -5.34
N TYR A 175 -1.77 -3.29 -5.98
CA TYR A 175 -1.08 -4.52 -5.63
C TYR A 175 0.44 -4.39 -5.77
N GLY A 176 0.92 -3.72 -6.83
CA GLY A 176 2.34 -3.47 -7.04
C GLY A 176 2.98 -2.65 -5.91
N ARG A 177 2.24 -1.70 -5.32
CA ARG A 177 2.72 -0.91 -4.17
C ARG A 177 2.85 -1.76 -2.91
N PHE A 178 1.85 -2.61 -2.61
CA PHE A 178 1.93 -3.56 -1.49
C PHE A 178 3.10 -4.53 -1.65
N PHE A 179 3.30 -5.07 -2.86
CA PHE A 179 4.43 -5.96 -3.12
C PHE A 179 5.79 -5.29 -2.86
N LYS A 180 5.97 -4.04 -3.30
CA LYS A 180 7.19 -3.27 -3.01
C LYS A 180 7.40 -3.07 -1.51
N LEU A 181 6.34 -2.73 -0.77
CA LEU A 181 6.37 -2.58 0.68
C LEU A 181 6.81 -3.88 1.36
N TYR A 182 6.25 -5.01 0.95
CA TYR A 182 6.64 -6.32 1.48
C TYR A 182 8.10 -6.66 1.21
N LEU A 183 8.56 -6.44 -0.02
CA LEU A 183 9.95 -6.71 -0.39
C LEU A 183 10.91 -5.84 0.43
N TYR A 184 10.62 -4.55 0.55
CA TYR A 184 11.43 -3.63 1.36
C TYR A 184 11.40 -3.98 2.85
N THR A 185 10.26 -4.40 3.37
CA THR A 185 10.12 -4.86 4.75
C THR A 185 10.97 -6.11 5.00
N ALA A 186 10.92 -7.08 4.11
CA ALA A 186 11.69 -8.31 4.22
C ALA A 186 13.20 -8.01 4.29
N ILE A 187 13.72 -7.18 3.38
CA ILE A 187 15.16 -6.93 3.26
C ILE A 187 15.71 -5.84 4.20
N ALA A 188 14.84 -5.03 4.83
CA ALA A 188 15.22 -3.90 5.68
C ALA A 188 16.29 -4.19 6.75
N PRO A 189 16.36 -5.37 7.40
CA PRO A 189 17.34 -5.59 8.46
C PRO A 189 18.81 -5.54 8.02
N ILE A 190 19.10 -5.81 6.75
CA ILE A 190 20.48 -5.78 6.21
C ILE A 190 21.03 -4.35 6.14
N PRO A 191 20.43 -3.40 5.41
CA PRO A 191 20.95 -2.04 5.34
C PRO A 191 20.91 -1.33 6.69
N LEU A 192 19.96 -1.66 7.58
CA LEU A 192 19.90 -1.11 8.94
C LEU A 192 21.06 -1.55 9.84
N SER A 193 21.80 -2.60 9.44
CA SER A 193 22.95 -3.11 10.19
C SER A 193 24.29 -2.45 9.84
N THR A 194 24.35 -1.60 8.80
CA THR A 194 25.57 -0.92 8.31
C THR A 194 25.59 0.55 8.75
#